data_AF-A0A4V2SGC2-F1
#
_entry.id   AF-A0A4V2SGC2-F1
#
_cell.length_a   1.000
_cell.length_b   1.000
_cell.length_c   1.000
_cell.angle_alpha   90.00
_cell.angle_beta   90.00
_cell.angle_gamma   90.00
#
_symmetry.space_group_name_H-M   'P 1'
#
loop_
_entity.id
_entity.type
_entity.pdbx_description
1 polymer ?
#
loop_
_entity_poly.entity_id
_entity_poly.type
_entity_poly.pdbx_seq_one_letter_code
_entity_poly.pdbx_strand_id
1 'polypeptide(L)' 'MSTRFGSGVPSPCIDVCRMDAASGWCEGCLRTLDEIAAWSTMPDDERRSVLERLAERRVVWQQRPPAAPR' A
#
# COMPACT_ATOMS: atom_id res chain seq x y z
N MET A 1 -20.84 -2.09 -20.97
CA MET A 1 -19.73 -3.06 -21.09
C MET A 1 -18.70 -2.76 -20.00
N SER A 2 -18.86 -3.35 -18.80
CA SER A 2 -17.88 -3.24 -17.71
C SER A 2 -16.91 -4.41 -17.79
N THR A 3 -16.04 -4.39 -18.79
CA THR A 3 -14.96 -5.38 -18.88
C THR A 3 -13.69 -4.79 -18.30
N ARG A 4 -13.29 -5.32 -17.13
CA ARG A 4 -11.94 -5.86 -16.82
C ARG A 4 -11.74 -5.94 -15.29
N PHE A 5 -12.19 -7.06 -14.70
CA PHE A 5 -11.49 -7.59 -13.52
C PHE A 5 -10.24 -8.28 -14.07
N GLY A 6 -9.10 -7.60 -14.01
CA GLY A 6 -7.82 -8.22 -14.34
C GLY A 6 -7.59 -9.38 -13.39
N SER A 7 -7.26 -10.55 -13.93
CA SER A 7 -6.94 -11.79 -13.19
C SER A 7 -5.61 -11.70 -12.40
N GLY A 8 -5.15 -10.48 -12.10
CA GLY A 8 -3.89 -10.17 -11.44
C GLY A 8 -4.09 -9.75 -9.99
N VAL A 9 -2.98 -9.64 -9.26
CA VAL A 9 -2.98 -9.30 -7.83
C VAL A 9 -3.65 -7.94 -7.60
N PRO A 10 -4.69 -7.84 -6.75
CA PRO A 10 -5.42 -6.58 -6.54
C PRO A 10 -4.54 -5.53 -5.89
N SER A 11 -4.69 -4.29 -6.32
CA SER A 11 -3.99 -3.14 -5.70
C SER A 11 -4.58 -2.86 -4.32
N PRO A 12 -3.75 -2.66 -3.28
CA PRO A 12 -4.20 -2.29 -1.93
C PRO A 12 -4.54 -0.79 -1.80
N CYS A 13 -4.62 -0.06 -2.93
CA CYS A 13 -4.88 1.37 -2.94
C CYS A 13 -6.34 1.68 -2.60
N ILE A 14 -6.56 2.62 -1.68
CA ILE A 14 -7.90 3.09 -1.26
C ILE A 14 -8.18 4.53 -1.72
N ASP A 15 -7.51 4.97 -2.79
CA ASP A 15 -7.58 6.34 -3.32
C ASP A 15 -7.07 7.43 -2.36
N VAL A 16 -6.34 7.02 -1.31
CA VAL A 16 -5.63 7.94 -0.40
C VAL A 16 -4.15 7.92 -0.76
N CYS A 17 -3.65 9.05 -1.26
CA CYS A 17 -2.23 9.25 -1.56
C CYS A 17 -1.65 10.30 -0.61
N ARG A 18 -1.39 9.91 0.63
CA ARG A 18 -0.75 10.76 1.64
C ARG A 18 0.41 9.99 2.26
N MET A 19 1.62 10.53 2.16
CA MET A 19 2.81 9.89 2.71
C MET A 19 3.07 10.41 4.12
N ASP A 20 3.23 9.49 5.06
CA ASP A 20 3.70 9.81 6.40
C ASP A 20 5.23 9.91 6.39
N ALA A 21 5.76 11.10 6.66
CA ALA A 21 7.20 11.36 6.65
C ALA A 21 7.97 10.61 7.75
N ALA A 22 7.29 10.22 8.84
CA ALA A 22 7.91 9.52 9.96
C ALA A 22 8.17 8.02 9.67
N SER A 23 7.27 7.36 8.96
CA SER A 23 7.38 5.94 8.57
C SER A 23 7.87 5.74 7.14
N GLY A 24 7.71 6.75 6.28
CA GLY A 24 7.93 6.62 4.84
C GLY A 24 6.86 5.78 4.13
N TRP A 25 5.69 5.56 4.75
CA TRP A 25 4.58 4.79 4.21
C TRP A 25 3.38 5.65 3.85
N CYS A 26 2.61 5.22 2.85
CA CYS A 26 1.34 5.83 2.51
C CYS A 26 0.31 5.55 3.61
N GLU A 27 -0.33 6.57 4.17
CA GLU A 27 -1.31 6.43 5.27
C GLU A 27 -2.53 5.59 4.89
N GLY A 28 -2.84 5.48 3.58
CA GLY A 28 -3.94 4.66 3.09
C GLY A 28 -3.57 3.20 2.85
N CYS A 29 -2.58 2.98 1.98
CA CYS A 29 -2.21 1.64 1.51
C CYS A 29 -0.93 1.07 2.15
N LEU A 30 -0.22 1.85 2.97
CA LEU A 30 1.02 1.49 3.69
C LEU A 30 2.19 1.05 2.80
N ARG A 31 2.09 1.31 1.49
CA ARG A 31 3.19 1.15 0.54
C ARG A 31 4.16 2.31 0.63
N THR A 32 5.42 2.06 0.29
CA THR A 32 6.42 3.09 0.06
C THR A 32 6.22 3.75 -1.30
N LEU A 33 6.84 4.91 -1.53
CA LEU A 33 6.81 5.57 -2.84
C LEU A 33 7.39 4.69 -3.95
N ASP A 34 8.44 3.93 -3.65
CA ASP A 34 9.08 3.02 -4.60
C ASP A 34 8.14 1.89 -5.02
N GLU A 35 7.47 1.25 -4.05
CA GLU A 35 6.46 0.22 -4.32
C GLU A 35 5.26 0.76 -5.11
N ILE A 36 4.86 2.02 -4.86
CA ILE A 36 3.79 2.68 -5.61
C ILE A 36 4.21 2.92 -7.06
N ALA A 37 5.44 3.42 -7.28
CA ALA A 37 5.97 3.69 -8.61
C ALA A 37 6.18 2.42 -9.43
N ALA A 38 6.68 1.35 -8.82
CA ALA A 38 6.97 0.08 -9.47
C ALA A 38 5.74 -0.85 -9.60
N TRP A 39 4.62 -0.59 -8.91
CA TRP A 39 3.46 -1.50 -8.87
C TRP A 39 2.96 -1.96 -10.24
N SER A 40 2.86 -1.04 -11.20
CA SER A 40 2.37 -1.34 -12.56
C SER A 40 3.30 -2.26 -13.35
N THR A 41 4.59 -2.25 -13.05
CA THR A 41 5.64 -3.06 -13.70
C THR A 41 6.05 -4.28 -12.88
N MET A 42 5.68 -4.36 -11.60
CA MET A 42 5.97 -5.50 -10.74
C MET A 42 5.28 -6.78 -11.23
N PRO A 43 5.97 -7.94 -11.19
CA PRO A 43 5.34 -9.23 -11.43
C PRO A 43 4.36 -9.58 -10.29
N ASP A 44 3.39 -10.46 -10.58
CA ASP A 44 2.38 -10.83 -9.59
C ASP A 44 2.96 -11.48 -8.32
N ASP A 45 4.10 -12.16 -8.42
CA ASP A 45 4.79 -12.73 -7.26
C ASP A 45 5.30 -11.64 -6.30
N GLU A 46 6.02 -10.64 -6.83
CA GLU A 46 6.44 -9.48 -6.04
C GLU A 46 5.25 -8.70 -5.48
N ARG A 47 4.18 -8.53 -6.27
CA ARG A 47 2.96 -7.88 -5.77
C ARG A 47 2.38 -8.61 -4.57
N ARG A 48 2.36 -9.96 -4.57
CA ARG A 48 1.93 -10.75 -3.42
C ARG A 48 2.86 -10.55 -2.23
N SER A 49 4.17 -10.61 -2.44
CA SER A 49 5.14 -10.35 -1.37
C SER A 49 4.97 -8.95 -0.77
N VAL A 50 4.69 -7.93 -1.59
CA VAL A 50 4.35 -6.59 -1.09
C VAL A 50 3.09 -6.65 -0.24
N LEU A 51 2.00 -7.27 -0.72
CA LEU A 51 0.76 -7.40 0.06
C LEU A 51 0.96 -8.10 1.40
N GLU A 52 1.77 -9.15 1.46
CA GLU A 52 2.11 -9.85 2.71
C GLU A 52 2.82 -8.90 3.68
N ARG A 53 3.82 -8.15 3.21
CA ARG A 53 4.52 -7.14 4.01
C ARG A 53 3.60 -6.01 4.46
N LEU A 54 2.62 -5.64 3.63
CA LEU A 54 1.62 -4.64 4.02
C LEU A 54 0.74 -5.10 5.17
N ALA A 55 0.42 -6.41 5.25
CA ALA A 55 -0.33 -6.95 6.39
C ALA A 55 0.45 -6.76 7.70
N GLU A 56 1.76 -7.03 7.70
CA GLU A 56 2.64 -6.78 8.84
C GLU A 56 2.73 -5.28 9.19
N ARG A 57 2.95 -4.44 8.18
CA ARG A 57 2.98 -2.97 8.35
C ARG A 57 1.65 -2.44 8.90
N ARG A 58 0.52 -3.05 8.54
CA ARG A 58 -0.82 -2.67 9.01
C ARG A 58 -0.98 -2.94 10.50
N VAL A 59 -0.39 -4.01 11.02
CA VAL A 59 -0.34 -4.26 12.47
C VAL A 59 0.47 -3.16 13.15
N VAL A 60 1.66 -2.86 12.67
CA VAL A 60 2.51 -1.78 13.22
C VAL A 60 1.81 -0.41 13.16
N TRP A 61 1.14 -0.11 12.03
CA TRP A 61 0.41 1.14 11.82
C TRP A 61 -0.76 1.31 12.81
N GLN A 62 -1.49 0.24 13.10
CA GLN A 62 -2.59 0.28 14.07
C GLN A 62 -2.11 0.54 15.50
N GLN A 63 -0.89 0.10 15.83
CA GLN A 63 -0.28 0.32 17.14
C GLN A 63 0.33 1.72 17.27
N ARG A 64 0.44 2.48 16.17
CA ARG A 64 0.95 3.85 16.22
C ARG A 64 -0.10 4.74 16.87
N PRO A 65 0.28 5.56 17.87
CA PRO A 65 -0.63 6.56 18.39
C PRO A 65 -1.05 7.49 17.24
N PRO A 66 -2.33 7.91 17.17
CA PRO A 66 -2.76 8.86 16.17
C PRO A 66 -1.85 10.07 16.26
N ALA A 67 -1.26 10.47 15.13
CA ALA A 67 -0.43 11.67 15.07
C ALA A 67 -1.28 12.82 15.63
N ALA A 68 -0.75 13.50 16.66
CA ALA A 68 -1.44 14.64 17.24
C ALA A 68 -1.85 15.60 16.11
N PRO A 69 -3.09 16.11 16.12
CA PRO A 69 -3.50 17.07 15.10
C PRO A 69 -2.49 18.24 15.11
N ARG A 70 -1.92 18.53 13.94
CA ARG A 70 -1.03 19.68 13.75
C ARG A 70 -1.78 20.99 13.95
#